data_AF-A0A3D3W4G7-F1
#
_entry.id   AF-A0A3D3W4G7-F1
#
_cell.length_a   1.000
_cell.length_b   1.000
_cell.length_c   1.000
_cell.angle_alpha   90.00
_cell.angle_beta   90.00
_cell.angle_gamma   90.00
#
_symmetry.space_group_name_H-M   'P 1'
#
loop_
_entity.id
_entity.type
_entity.pdbx_description
1 polymer ?
#
loop_
_entity_poly.entity_id
_entity_poly.type
_entity_poly.pdbx_seq_one_letter_code
_entity_poly.pdbx_strand_id
1 'polypeptide(L)'
;LLMVAVRRTDSALQMPPEGKLPAEAVAALEQWISQGAHHPDGPVVPAQPTLPFQPQQARQFWAFRPLQPPQTSAQPDSHPIDVLTARLLQQQGFVRNAPADRITLIRRASFMLTGLPPAPEEIDAFLADNSPTAFARVVDRLLDSQQYGEHWGRHWLDVVRYADSNGLDENIAHGNAWRYRNYVIQSFQHDRPFDQFLREQLAGDLITTGASDEQ
;
A
#
# COMPACT_ATOMS: atom_id res chain seq x y z
N LEU A 1 27.59 -25.83 6.45
CA LEU A 1 26.21 -26.31 6.17
C LEU A 1 26.20 -27.42 5.13
N LEU A 2 26.76 -27.24 3.93
CA LEU A 2 26.75 -28.27 2.86
C LEU A 2 27.31 -29.65 3.30
N MET A 3 28.48 -29.69 3.94
CA MET A 3 29.07 -30.98 4.39
C MET A 3 28.27 -31.65 5.51
N VAL A 4 27.59 -30.87 6.36
CA VAL A 4 26.70 -31.42 7.41
C VAL A 4 25.50 -32.10 6.74
N ALA A 5 24.93 -31.46 5.72
CA ALA A 5 23.80 -31.98 4.96
C ALA A 5 24.14 -33.26 4.17
N VAL A 6 25.26 -33.25 3.45
CA VAL A 6 25.69 -34.36 2.59
C VAL A 6 26.25 -35.55 3.38
N ARG A 7 26.91 -35.29 4.53
CA ARG A 7 27.30 -36.36 5.47
C ARG A 7 26.13 -36.86 6.31
N ARG A 8 24.98 -36.16 6.28
CA ARG A 8 23.79 -36.43 7.09
C ARG A 8 24.12 -36.52 8.59
N THR A 9 24.95 -35.61 9.06
CA THR A 9 25.36 -35.55 10.49
C THR A 9 24.29 -34.93 11.37
N ASP A 10 23.37 -34.18 10.76
CA ASP A 10 22.16 -33.62 11.37
C ASP A 10 20.94 -34.37 10.82
N SER A 11 20.02 -34.77 11.68
CA SER A 11 18.77 -35.45 11.29
C SER A 11 17.75 -34.51 10.66
N ALA A 12 17.81 -33.21 10.97
CA ALA A 12 16.92 -32.19 10.40
C ALA A 12 17.40 -31.68 9.03
N LEU A 13 18.66 -31.93 8.67
CA LEU A 13 19.28 -31.43 7.45
C LEU A 13 20.05 -32.56 6.74
N GLN A 14 19.36 -33.28 5.85
CA GLN A 14 19.93 -34.39 5.09
C GLN A 14 19.74 -34.18 3.59
N MET A 15 20.82 -34.28 2.82
CA MET A 15 20.81 -34.16 1.36
C MET A 15 21.66 -35.26 0.73
N PRO A 16 21.23 -35.85 -0.40
CA PRO A 16 19.89 -35.82 -1.01
C PRO A 16 18.83 -36.47 -0.08
N PRO A 17 17.53 -36.15 -0.22
CA PRO A 17 16.48 -36.78 0.59
C PRO A 17 16.33 -38.28 0.30
N GLU A 18 16.46 -38.68 -0.97
CA GLU A 18 16.20 -40.06 -1.44
C GLU A 18 17.31 -41.07 -1.13
N GLY A 19 18.48 -40.63 -0.67
CA GLY A 19 19.58 -41.53 -0.35
C GLY A 19 20.89 -40.81 -0.06
N LYS A 20 21.83 -41.49 0.59
CA LYS A 20 23.18 -40.96 0.84
C LYS A 20 23.97 -40.95 -0.46
N LEU A 21 24.71 -39.87 -0.72
CA LEU A 21 25.62 -39.82 -1.86
C LEU A 21 26.71 -40.92 -1.75
N PRO A 22 27.19 -41.45 -2.88
CA PRO A 22 28.36 -42.33 -2.90
C PRO A 22 29.54 -41.69 -2.17
N ALA A 23 30.32 -42.50 -1.45
CA ALA A 23 31.45 -41.99 -0.66
C ALA A 23 32.45 -41.19 -1.51
N GLU A 24 32.64 -41.58 -2.77
CA GLU A 24 33.45 -40.88 -3.77
C GLU A 24 32.94 -39.45 -4.05
N ALA A 25 31.62 -39.25 -4.16
CA ALA A 25 31.03 -37.95 -4.41
C ALA A 25 31.14 -37.03 -3.19
N VAL A 26 31.00 -37.58 -1.99
CA VAL A 26 31.22 -36.85 -0.74
C VAL A 26 32.68 -36.42 -0.61
N ALA A 27 33.62 -37.31 -0.94
CA ALA A 27 35.05 -37.01 -0.93
C ALA A 27 35.43 -35.95 -1.97
N ALA A 28 34.86 -36.01 -3.17
CA ALA A 28 35.05 -35.01 -4.22
C ALA A 28 34.56 -33.62 -3.77
N LEU A 29 33.39 -33.53 -3.12
CA LEU A 29 32.87 -32.29 -2.56
C LEU A 29 33.76 -31.74 -1.43
N GLU A 30 34.27 -32.60 -0.55
CA GLU A 30 35.20 -32.20 0.51
C GLU A 30 36.51 -31.64 -0.05
N GLN A 31 37.07 -32.31 -1.07
CA GLN A 31 38.27 -31.86 -1.75
C GLN A 31 38.04 -30.55 -2.48
N TRP A 32 36.90 -30.38 -3.15
CA TRP A 32 36.54 -29.14 -3.81
C TRP A 32 36.42 -27.96 -2.83
N ILE A 33 35.79 -28.18 -1.67
CA ILE A 33 35.68 -27.17 -0.61
C ILE A 33 37.05 -26.83 -0.02
N SER A 34 37.90 -27.83 0.22
CA SER A 34 39.25 -27.60 0.77
C SER A 34 40.16 -26.85 -0.21
N GLN A 35 39.91 -27.01 -1.52
CA GLN A 35 40.54 -26.22 -2.58
C GLN A 35 39.94 -24.82 -2.73
N GLY A 36 38.99 -24.40 -1.89
CA GLY A 36 38.41 -23.06 -1.93
C GLY A 36 37.11 -22.95 -2.72
N ALA A 37 36.46 -24.07 -3.04
CA ALA A 37 35.17 -24.14 -3.74
C ALA A 37 35.17 -23.37 -5.08
N HIS A 38 36.25 -23.51 -5.86
CA HIS A 38 36.39 -22.85 -7.16
C HIS A 38 35.34 -23.35 -8.15
N HIS A 39 34.52 -22.46 -8.70
CA HIS A 39 33.55 -22.82 -9.72
C HIS A 39 34.25 -23.32 -11.00
N PRO A 40 33.74 -24.38 -11.66
CA PRO A 40 34.41 -25.02 -12.81
C PRO A 40 34.62 -24.06 -13.99
N ASP A 41 33.74 -23.06 -14.16
CA ASP A 41 33.85 -22.04 -15.22
C ASP A 41 34.76 -20.86 -14.86
N GLY A 42 35.57 -20.98 -13.81
CA GLY A 42 36.49 -19.95 -13.33
C GLY A 42 35.98 -19.19 -12.10
N PRO A 43 36.69 -18.13 -11.65
CA PRO A 43 36.27 -17.36 -10.49
C PRO A 43 34.88 -16.77 -10.73
N VAL A 44 33.93 -17.10 -9.84
CA VAL A 44 32.64 -16.39 -9.78
C VAL A 44 32.97 -14.95 -9.42
N VAL A 45 33.00 -14.08 -10.42
CA VAL A 45 33.03 -12.64 -10.17
C VAL A 45 31.69 -12.35 -9.51
N PRO A 46 31.65 -11.98 -8.21
CA PRO A 46 30.39 -11.56 -7.60
C PRO A 46 29.82 -10.47 -8.50
N ALA A 47 28.56 -10.63 -8.93
CA ALA A 47 27.90 -9.65 -9.76
C ALA A 47 28.11 -8.29 -9.09
N GLN A 48 28.95 -7.44 -9.68
CA GLN A 48 29.11 -6.10 -9.16
C GLN A 48 27.73 -5.48 -9.29
N PRO A 49 27.12 -4.99 -8.19
CA PRO A 49 25.86 -4.31 -8.30
C PRO A 49 26.04 -3.23 -9.37
N THR A 50 25.25 -3.33 -10.44
CA THR A 50 25.37 -2.50 -11.67
C THR A 50 25.23 -1.01 -11.38
N LEU A 51 24.80 -0.66 -10.17
CA LEU A 51 24.89 0.66 -9.59
C LEU A 51 25.46 0.52 -8.18
N PRO A 52 26.56 1.21 -7.82
CA PRO A 52 26.96 1.29 -6.42
C PRO A 52 25.82 1.99 -5.66
N PHE A 53 25.16 1.29 -4.74
CA PHE A 53 24.26 1.95 -3.79
C PHE A 53 25.11 2.91 -2.97
N GLN A 54 24.96 4.21 -3.25
CA GLN A 54 25.62 5.27 -2.52
C GLN A 54 24.60 5.87 -1.55
N PRO A 55 24.66 5.54 -0.24
CA PRO A 55 23.67 5.98 0.73
C PRO A 55 23.48 7.50 0.75
N GLN A 56 24.55 8.25 0.48
CA GLN A 56 24.54 9.72 0.39
C GLN A 56 23.74 10.21 -0.81
N GLN A 57 23.84 9.56 -1.98
CA GLN A 57 23.01 9.90 -3.14
C GLN A 57 21.56 9.47 -2.94
N ALA A 58 21.33 8.31 -2.32
CA ALA A 58 19.98 7.85 -2.00
C ALA A 58 19.23 8.87 -1.14
N ARG A 59 19.89 9.46 -0.12
CA ARG A 59 19.32 10.52 0.74
C ARG A 59 18.93 11.80 -0.01
N GLN A 60 19.43 12.03 -1.23
CA GLN A 60 19.06 13.19 -2.04
C GLN A 60 17.77 12.97 -2.83
N PHE A 61 17.28 11.73 -2.93
CA PHE A 61 16.02 11.43 -3.58
C PHE A 61 14.85 12.12 -2.86
N TRP A 62 13.88 12.61 -3.62
CA TRP A 62 12.84 13.52 -3.12
C TRP A 62 12.07 12.96 -1.90
N ALA A 63 11.87 11.64 -1.84
CA ALA A 63 11.14 10.97 -0.77
C ALA A 63 11.87 10.95 0.59
N PHE A 64 13.19 11.17 0.62
CA PHE A 64 13.99 11.19 1.85
C PHE A 64 14.36 12.59 2.33
N ARG A 65 13.89 13.63 1.62
CA ARG A 65 14.13 15.02 2.01
C ARG A 65 12.95 15.53 2.85
N PRO A 66 13.19 16.35 3.88
CA PRO A 66 12.11 17.01 4.60
C PRO A 66 11.20 17.78 3.64
N LEU A 67 9.88 17.64 3.82
CA LEU A 67 8.91 18.40 3.04
C LEU A 67 9.06 19.89 3.33
N GLN A 68 9.23 20.69 2.29
CA GLN A 68 9.22 22.14 2.40
C GLN A 68 7.83 22.64 1.99
N PRO A 69 7.10 23.33 2.88
CA PRO A 69 5.79 23.86 2.52
C PRO A 69 5.95 24.87 1.36
N PRO A 70 5.07 24.84 0.36
CA PRO A 70 5.15 25.75 -0.76
C PRO A 70 4.96 27.19 -0.26
N GLN A 71 5.84 28.10 -0.69
CA GLN A 71 5.62 29.53 -0.48
C GLN A 71 4.52 30.01 -1.44
N THR A 72 3.30 30.03 -0.95
CA THR A 72 2.15 30.63 -1.63
C THR A 72 1.92 32.02 -1.04
N SER A 73 1.80 33.04 -1.89
CA SER A 73 1.22 34.32 -1.50
C SER A 73 -0.27 34.08 -1.29
N ALA A 74 -0.63 33.54 -0.12
CA ALA A 74 -2.00 33.16 0.18
C ALA A 74 -2.87 34.41 0.08
N GLN A 75 -3.79 34.43 -0.91
CA GLN A 75 -4.98 35.23 -0.74
C GLN A 75 -5.80 34.57 0.38
N PRO A 76 -6.45 35.35 1.26
CA PRO A 76 -7.17 34.83 2.44
C PRO A 76 -8.15 33.68 2.12
N ASP A 77 -8.70 33.67 0.90
CA ASP A 77 -9.76 32.74 0.48
C ASP A 77 -9.28 31.68 -0.53
N SER A 78 -7.97 31.48 -0.68
CA SER A 78 -7.42 30.55 -1.70
C SER A 78 -6.72 29.34 -1.07
N HIS A 79 -7.17 28.14 -1.44
CA HIS A 79 -6.51 26.91 -1.02
C HIS A 79 -5.09 26.83 -1.66
N PRO A 80 -4.03 26.41 -0.94
CA PRO A 80 -2.68 26.39 -1.49
C PRO A 80 -2.53 25.56 -2.77
N ILE A 81 -3.27 24.45 -2.89
CA ILE A 81 -3.29 23.62 -4.11
C ILE A 81 -3.84 24.41 -5.30
N ASP A 82 -4.84 25.26 -5.08
CA ASP A 82 -5.38 26.10 -6.14
C ASP A 82 -4.36 27.15 -6.55
N VAL A 83 -3.64 27.77 -5.62
CA VAL A 83 -2.58 28.74 -5.98
C VAL A 83 -1.50 28.06 -6.82
N LEU A 84 -1.07 26.84 -6.45
CA LEU A 84 -0.06 26.09 -7.20
C LEU A 84 -0.56 25.68 -8.58
N THR A 85 -1.77 25.14 -8.67
CA THR A 85 -2.35 24.70 -9.95
C THR A 85 -2.56 25.88 -10.89
N ALA A 86 -3.03 27.03 -10.38
CA ALA A 86 -3.21 28.24 -11.18
C ALA A 86 -1.87 28.71 -11.77
N ARG A 87 -0.83 28.75 -10.94
CA ARG A 87 0.52 29.14 -11.35
C ARG A 87 1.05 28.23 -12.46
N LEU A 88 0.92 26.92 -12.30
CA LEU A 88 1.38 25.94 -13.28
C LEU A 88 0.61 26.06 -14.61
N LEU A 89 -0.72 26.21 -14.56
CA LEU A 89 -1.53 26.41 -15.76
C LEU A 89 -1.12 27.68 -16.52
N GLN A 90 -0.94 28.80 -15.80
CA GLN A 90 -0.52 30.07 -16.40
C GLN A 90 0.85 29.97 -17.08
N GLN A 91 1.82 29.31 -16.43
CA GLN A 91 3.15 29.08 -17.03
C GLN A 91 3.09 28.27 -18.33
N GLN A 92 2.12 27.38 -18.44
CA GLN A 92 1.90 26.53 -19.61
C GLN A 92 0.91 27.15 -20.62
N GLY A 93 0.44 28.38 -20.40
CA GLY A 93 -0.51 29.05 -21.28
C GLY A 93 -1.93 28.48 -21.24
N PHE A 94 -2.27 27.69 -20.22
CA PHE A 94 -3.60 27.13 -20.03
C PHE A 94 -4.47 28.00 -19.12
N VAL A 95 -5.78 27.98 -19.38
CA VAL A 95 -6.80 28.62 -18.56
C VAL A 95 -7.60 27.54 -17.84
N ARG A 96 -8.03 27.81 -16.61
CA ARG A 96 -8.92 26.90 -15.88
C ARG A 96 -10.28 26.79 -16.56
N ASN A 97 -10.80 25.57 -16.59
CA ASN A 97 -12.20 25.34 -16.94
C ASN A 97 -13.11 25.99 -15.90
N ALA A 98 -14.30 26.39 -16.35
CA ALA A 98 -15.35 26.85 -15.45
C ALA A 98 -15.74 25.73 -14.46
N PRO A 99 -16.21 26.08 -13.25
CA PRO A 99 -16.79 25.12 -12.33
C PRO A 99 -17.88 24.29 -13.01
N ALA A 100 -17.98 23.01 -12.64
CA ALA A 100 -19.06 22.17 -13.11
C ALA A 100 -20.42 22.70 -12.63
N ASP A 101 -21.49 22.44 -13.37
CA ASP A 101 -22.84 22.72 -12.90
C ASP A 101 -23.17 21.88 -11.67
N ARG A 102 -24.16 22.33 -10.89
CA ARG A 102 -24.50 21.72 -9.60
C ARG A 102 -24.90 20.25 -9.72
N ILE A 103 -25.63 19.86 -10.76
CA ILE A 103 -26.06 18.47 -10.96
C ILE A 103 -24.85 17.59 -11.25
N THR A 104 -23.96 18.04 -12.14
CA THR A 104 -22.70 17.35 -12.42
C THR A 104 -21.84 17.24 -11.17
N LEU A 105 -21.80 18.28 -10.34
CA LEU A 105 -20.97 18.34 -9.14
C LEU A 105 -21.40 17.32 -8.08
N ILE A 106 -22.70 17.27 -7.72
CA ILE A 106 -23.20 16.28 -6.76
C ILE A 106 -23.05 14.86 -7.30
N ARG A 107 -23.35 14.63 -8.58
CA ARG A 107 -23.21 13.31 -9.19
C ARG A 107 -21.77 12.80 -9.14
N ARG A 108 -20.79 13.67 -9.47
CA ARG A 108 -19.37 13.32 -9.39
C ARG A 108 -18.94 13.02 -7.96
N ALA A 109 -19.33 13.88 -7.00
CA ALA A 109 -18.97 13.68 -5.60
C ALA A 109 -19.51 12.35 -5.07
N SER A 110 -20.77 12.02 -5.32
CA SER A 110 -21.37 10.75 -4.89
C SER A 110 -20.64 9.55 -5.49
N PHE A 111 -20.43 9.51 -6.82
CA PHE A 111 -19.72 8.38 -7.42
C PHE A 111 -18.28 8.24 -6.94
N MET A 112 -17.56 9.35 -6.72
CA MET A 112 -16.17 9.29 -6.25
C MET A 112 -16.06 8.88 -4.79
N LEU A 113 -16.99 9.30 -3.94
CA LEU A 113 -16.89 9.06 -2.50
C LEU A 113 -17.54 7.74 -2.11
N THR A 114 -18.69 7.40 -2.68
CA THR A 114 -19.48 6.23 -2.27
C THR A 114 -19.61 5.17 -3.37
N GLY A 115 -19.20 5.46 -4.60
CA GLY A 115 -19.41 4.56 -5.74
C GLY A 115 -20.86 4.48 -6.23
N LEU A 116 -21.77 5.30 -5.68
CA LEU A 116 -23.20 5.26 -5.94
C LEU A 116 -23.70 6.59 -6.51
N PRO A 117 -24.78 6.59 -7.32
CA PRO A 117 -25.44 7.83 -7.70
C PRO A 117 -26.10 8.50 -6.47
N PRO A 118 -26.25 9.83 -6.46
CA PRO A 118 -27.05 10.51 -5.45
C PRO A 118 -28.54 10.16 -5.58
N ALA A 119 -29.26 10.17 -4.46
CA ALA A 119 -30.70 10.02 -4.48
C ALA A 119 -31.39 11.29 -5.04
N PRO A 120 -32.58 11.18 -5.67
CA PRO A 120 -33.30 12.35 -6.19
C PRO A 120 -33.51 13.45 -5.14
N GLU A 121 -33.83 13.07 -3.91
CA GLU A 121 -34.10 14.00 -2.80
C GLU A 121 -32.83 14.75 -2.38
N GLU A 122 -31.66 14.12 -2.49
CA GLU A 122 -30.37 14.74 -2.21
C GLU A 122 -29.99 15.75 -3.29
N ILE A 123 -30.33 15.47 -4.55
CA ILE A 123 -30.16 16.42 -5.65
C ILE A 123 -31.05 17.64 -5.40
N ASP A 124 -32.33 17.43 -5.13
CA ASP A 124 -33.29 18.52 -4.91
C ASP A 124 -32.89 19.38 -3.70
N ALA A 125 -32.49 18.75 -2.59
CA ALA A 125 -31.99 19.45 -1.42
C ALA A 125 -30.73 20.27 -1.72
N PHE A 126 -29.77 19.69 -2.47
CA PHE A 126 -28.58 20.42 -2.87
C PHE A 126 -28.93 21.57 -3.81
N LEU A 127 -29.80 21.39 -4.80
CA LEU A 127 -30.17 22.46 -5.74
C LEU A 127 -30.92 23.61 -5.06
N ALA A 128 -31.69 23.33 -4.01
CA ALA A 128 -32.40 24.34 -3.22
C ALA A 128 -31.47 25.12 -2.27
N ASP A 129 -30.32 24.56 -1.89
CA ASP A 129 -29.38 25.17 -0.96
C ASP A 129 -28.42 26.17 -1.64
N ASN A 130 -28.74 27.47 -1.51
CA ASN A 130 -27.93 28.56 -2.06
C ASN A 130 -26.82 29.06 -1.12
N SER A 131 -26.60 28.40 0.03
CA SER A 131 -25.54 28.82 0.95
C SER A 131 -24.15 28.59 0.34
N PRO A 132 -23.14 29.39 0.75
CA PRO A 132 -21.76 29.20 0.29
C PRO A 132 -21.16 27.84 0.72
N THR A 133 -21.76 27.19 1.73
CA THR A 133 -21.32 25.90 2.27
C THR A 133 -22.13 24.71 1.75
N ALA A 134 -23.06 24.92 0.81
CA ALA A 134 -23.97 23.88 0.33
C ALA A 134 -23.24 22.61 -0.15
N PHE A 135 -22.17 22.80 -0.93
CA PHE A 135 -21.41 21.67 -1.47
C PHE A 135 -20.55 20.99 -0.39
N ALA A 136 -19.98 21.76 0.54
CA ALA A 136 -19.22 21.20 1.66
C ALA A 136 -20.11 20.27 2.50
N ARG A 137 -21.34 20.68 2.81
CA ARG A 137 -22.31 19.82 3.52
C ARG A 137 -22.66 18.53 2.77
N VAL A 138 -22.73 18.58 1.44
CA VAL A 138 -22.92 17.36 0.61
C VAL A 138 -21.71 16.44 0.78
N VAL A 139 -20.49 16.98 0.71
CA VAL A 139 -19.26 16.20 0.88
C VAL A 139 -19.16 15.60 2.28
N ASP A 140 -19.39 16.38 3.34
CA ASP A 140 -19.35 15.92 4.73
C ASP A 140 -20.32 14.74 4.93
N ARG A 141 -21.58 14.88 4.47
CA ARG A 141 -22.57 13.81 4.53
C ARG A 141 -22.15 12.55 3.77
N LEU A 142 -21.47 12.69 2.64
CA LEU A 142 -20.97 11.55 1.86
C LEU A 142 -19.80 10.86 2.58
N LEU A 143 -18.88 11.63 3.16
CA LEU A 143 -17.76 11.10 3.95
C LEU A 143 -18.25 10.35 5.20
N ASP A 144 -19.28 10.87 5.86
CA ASP A 144 -19.90 10.25 7.04
C ASP A 144 -20.75 9.00 6.71
N SER A 145 -20.94 8.68 5.43
CA SER A 145 -21.77 7.55 5.01
C SER A 145 -21.05 6.20 5.16
N GLN A 146 -21.81 5.14 5.45
CA GLN A 146 -21.25 3.77 5.46
C GLN A 146 -20.64 3.39 4.11
N GLN A 147 -21.26 3.83 3.01
CA GLN A 147 -20.83 3.52 1.66
C GLN A 147 -19.46 4.12 1.32
N TYR A 148 -19.07 5.22 1.98
CA TYR A 148 -17.71 5.77 1.85
C TYR A 148 -16.66 4.76 2.33
N GLY A 149 -16.83 4.22 3.54
CA GLY A 149 -15.92 3.21 4.11
C GLY A 149 -15.87 1.93 3.27
N GLU A 150 -17.01 1.48 2.75
CA GLU A 150 -17.09 0.31 1.86
C GLU A 150 -16.39 0.57 0.52
N HIS A 151 -16.62 1.73 -0.08
CA HIS A 151 -16.05 2.09 -1.38
C HIS A 151 -14.53 2.25 -1.32
N TRP A 152 -14.03 3.04 -0.36
CA TRP A 152 -12.60 3.28 -0.18
C TRP A 152 -11.86 2.09 0.42
N GLY A 153 -12.50 1.36 1.34
CA GLY A 153 -11.96 0.11 1.87
C GLY A 153 -11.70 -0.91 0.77
N ARG A 154 -12.60 -1.05 -0.22
CA ARG A 154 -12.40 -1.92 -1.38
C ARG A 154 -11.13 -1.58 -2.17
N HIS A 155 -10.84 -0.30 -2.39
CA HIS A 155 -9.62 0.11 -3.09
C HIS A 155 -8.34 -0.34 -2.36
N TRP A 156 -8.33 -0.25 -1.03
CA TRP A 156 -7.22 -0.77 -0.24
C TRP A 156 -7.11 -2.29 -0.34
N LEU A 157 -8.23 -2.99 -0.18
CA LEU A 157 -8.30 -4.45 -0.24
C LEU A 157 -7.85 -5.00 -1.60
N ASP A 158 -8.13 -4.29 -2.69
CA ASP A 158 -7.61 -4.61 -4.03
C ASP A 158 -6.07 -4.54 -4.08
N VAL A 159 -5.49 -3.48 -3.49
CA VAL A 159 -4.02 -3.27 -3.47
C VAL A 159 -3.31 -4.34 -2.65
N VAL A 160 -3.85 -4.69 -1.49
CA VAL A 160 -3.26 -5.72 -0.62
C VAL A 160 -3.63 -7.15 -1.04
N ARG A 161 -4.38 -7.31 -2.14
CA ARG A 161 -4.81 -8.60 -2.70
C ARG A 161 -5.60 -9.44 -1.69
N TYR A 162 -6.52 -8.79 -0.99
CA TYR A 162 -7.45 -9.46 -0.10
C TYR A 162 -8.26 -10.53 -0.85
N ALA A 163 -8.37 -11.71 -0.27
CA ALA A 163 -9.27 -12.76 -0.73
C ALA A 163 -9.75 -13.60 0.46
N ASP A 164 -10.97 -14.12 0.39
CA ASP A 164 -11.51 -15.05 1.37
C ASP A 164 -10.91 -16.47 1.23
N SER A 165 -10.07 -16.70 0.20
CA SER A 165 -9.38 -17.96 -0.05
C SER A 165 -8.08 -17.78 -0.84
N ASN A 166 -7.27 -18.83 -0.96
CA ASN A 166 -6.00 -18.79 -1.69
C ASN A 166 -6.15 -18.80 -3.23
N GLY A 167 -7.33 -19.14 -3.77
CA GLY A 167 -7.62 -19.10 -5.20
C GLY A 167 -6.83 -20.11 -6.06
N LEU A 168 -6.29 -21.18 -5.45
CA LEU A 168 -5.53 -22.23 -6.13
C LEU A 168 -6.40 -23.48 -6.41
N ASP A 169 -5.83 -24.47 -7.09
CA ASP A 169 -6.50 -25.76 -7.39
C ASP A 169 -7.08 -26.41 -6.13
N GLU A 170 -6.30 -26.40 -5.04
CA GLU A 170 -6.81 -26.65 -3.69
C GLU A 170 -7.23 -25.32 -3.05
N ASN A 171 -8.49 -24.95 -3.26
CA ASN A 171 -9.04 -23.69 -2.79
C ASN A 171 -9.31 -23.73 -1.27
N ILE A 172 -8.36 -23.22 -0.49
CA ILE A 172 -8.44 -23.18 0.97
C ILE A 172 -9.08 -21.87 1.40
N ALA A 173 -10.19 -21.95 2.13
CA ALA A 173 -10.86 -20.79 2.69
C ALA A 173 -10.10 -20.24 3.92
N HIS A 174 -9.92 -18.93 3.95
CA HIS A 174 -9.41 -18.18 5.10
C HIS A 174 -10.60 -17.78 5.99
N GLY A 175 -11.00 -18.67 6.92
CA GLY A 175 -12.22 -18.50 7.72
C GLY A 175 -12.35 -17.19 8.51
N ASN A 176 -11.23 -16.51 8.80
CA ASN A 176 -11.20 -15.24 9.53
C ASN A 176 -10.83 -14.02 8.65
N ALA A 177 -10.64 -14.18 7.33
CA ALA A 177 -10.23 -13.08 6.45
C ALA A 177 -11.22 -11.88 6.52
N TRP A 178 -12.51 -12.16 6.62
CA TRP A 178 -13.56 -11.13 6.71
C TRP A 178 -13.37 -10.16 7.87
N ARG A 179 -12.69 -10.55 8.96
CA ARG A 179 -12.38 -9.66 10.08
C ARG A 179 -11.46 -8.53 9.64
N TYR A 180 -10.42 -8.87 8.86
CA TYR A 180 -9.51 -7.88 8.27
C TYR A 180 -10.25 -6.95 7.30
N ARG A 181 -11.11 -7.50 6.42
CA ARG A 181 -11.96 -6.69 5.52
C ARG A 181 -12.80 -5.68 6.30
N ASN A 182 -13.50 -6.15 7.33
CA ASN A 182 -14.37 -5.30 8.13
C ASN A 182 -13.57 -4.22 8.88
N TYR A 183 -12.41 -4.58 9.44
CA TYR A 183 -11.49 -3.64 10.07
C TYR A 183 -11.02 -2.54 9.08
N VAL A 184 -10.68 -2.89 7.84
CA VAL A 184 -10.27 -1.92 6.82
C VAL A 184 -11.43 -0.96 6.51
N ILE A 185 -12.63 -1.49 6.26
CA ILE A 185 -13.83 -0.68 6.00
C ILE A 185 -14.10 0.28 7.15
N GLN A 186 -14.05 -0.21 8.40
CA GLN A 186 -14.25 0.61 9.59
C GLN A 186 -13.15 1.66 9.78
N SER A 187 -11.91 1.37 9.40
CA SER A 187 -10.80 2.33 9.49
C SER A 187 -11.04 3.54 8.59
N PHE A 188 -11.53 3.32 7.36
CA PHE A 188 -11.92 4.42 6.47
C PHE A 188 -13.18 5.13 6.98
N GLN A 189 -14.19 4.39 7.42
CA GLN A 189 -15.46 4.96 7.89
C GLN A 189 -15.30 5.90 9.09
N HIS A 190 -14.37 5.60 10.00
CA HIS A 190 -14.13 6.41 11.20
C HIS A 190 -12.94 7.37 11.06
N ASP A 191 -12.47 7.62 9.83
CA ASP A 191 -11.34 8.50 9.53
C ASP A 191 -10.10 8.21 10.43
N ARG A 192 -9.71 6.94 10.50
CA ARG A 192 -8.54 6.54 11.28
C ARG A 192 -7.30 7.28 10.75
N PRO A 193 -6.48 7.90 11.64
CA PRO A 193 -5.23 8.52 11.23
C PRO A 193 -4.38 7.55 10.41
N PHE A 194 -3.93 8.01 9.23
CA PHE A 194 -3.27 7.14 8.26
C PHE A 194 -1.98 6.49 8.81
N ASP A 195 -1.25 7.19 9.67
CA ASP A 195 -0.06 6.68 10.35
C ASP A 195 -0.39 5.55 11.33
N GLN A 196 -1.52 5.67 12.05
CA GLN A 196 -2.03 4.61 12.90
C GLN A 196 -2.50 3.41 12.06
N PHE A 197 -3.28 3.65 11.01
CA PHE A 197 -3.70 2.60 10.09
C PHE A 197 -2.50 1.83 9.52
N LEU A 198 -1.48 2.51 9.00
CA LEU A 198 -0.28 1.84 8.49
C LEU A 198 0.49 1.06 9.55
N ARG A 199 0.59 1.59 10.77
CA ARG A 199 1.25 0.88 11.87
C ARG A 199 0.54 -0.43 12.19
N GLU A 200 -0.79 -0.40 12.26
CA GLU A 200 -1.61 -1.58 12.52
C GLU A 200 -1.50 -2.62 11.39
N GLN A 201 -1.32 -2.18 10.13
CA GLN A 201 -1.08 -3.09 8.99
C GLN A 201 0.28 -3.79 9.04
N LEU A 202 1.33 -3.09 9.47
CA LEU A 202 2.72 -3.59 9.40
C LEU A 202 3.17 -4.32 10.66
N ALA A 203 2.65 -3.94 11.82
CA ALA A 203 3.14 -4.38 13.12
C ALA A 203 2.00 -4.54 14.13
N GLY A 204 0.81 -4.91 13.67
CA GLY A 204 -0.37 -5.08 14.53
C GLY A 204 -0.15 -6.06 15.69
N ASP A 205 0.65 -7.10 15.50
CA ASP A 205 1.05 -8.09 16.51
C ASP A 205 1.95 -7.51 17.61
N LEU A 206 2.67 -6.43 17.32
CA LEU A 206 3.56 -5.73 18.26
C LEU A 206 2.86 -4.60 19.01
N ILE A 207 1.62 -4.26 18.64
CA ILE A 207 0.83 -3.25 19.34
C ILE A 207 0.30 -3.89 20.62
N THR A 208 0.96 -3.60 21.74
CA THR A 208 0.47 -3.99 23.07
C THR A 208 -0.80 -3.19 23.37
N THR A 209 -1.97 -3.78 23.15
CA THR A 209 -3.23 -3.17 23.55
C THR A 209 -3.30 -3.14 25.08
N GLY A 210 -3.27 -1.94 25.64
CA GLY A 210 -3.72 -1.73 27.01
C GLY A 210 -5.22 -1.96 27.07
N ALA A 211 -5.61 -3.18 27.45
CA ALA A 211 -6.97 -3.63 27.76
C ALA A 211 -8.00 -3.67 26.61
N SER A 212 -8.49 -4.89 26.38
CA SER A 212 -9.81 -5.27 25.85
C SER A 212 -10.32 -4.57 24.59
N ASP A 213 -10.14 -5.21 23.44
CA ASP A 213 -11.18 -5.23 22.39
C ASP A 213 -11.03 -6.39 21.38
N GLU A 214 -10.22 -7.42 21.65
CA GLU A 214 -10.10 -8.57 20.74
C GLU A 214 -10.11 -9.91 21.48
N GLN A 215 -11.32 -10.46 21.65
CA GLN A 215 -11.62 -11.90 21.52
C GLN A 215 -12.90 -12.05 20.69
#